data_AF-A0AAV6U1P3-F1
#
_entry.id   AF-A0AAV6U1P3-F1
#
_cell.length_a   1.000
_cell.length_b   1.000
_cell.length_c   1.000
_cell.angle_alpha   90.00
_cell.angle_beta   90.00
_cell.angle_gamma   90.00
#
_symmetry.space_group_name_H-M   'P 1'
#
loop_
_entity.id
_entity.type
_entity.pdbx_description
1 polymer ?
#
loop_
_entity_poly.entity_id
_entity_poly.type
_entity_poly.pdbx_seq_one_letter_code
_entity_poly.pdbx_strand_id
1 'polypeptide(L)'
;MIDTVWMISHALQLPNVPMWVGFNCLLSSNDSLKQKVLYLTPINESPTNKSVVLETMKQSKKICEEVKQSSIQVTYDLAIAKIALQIQATQKPEFDNLFIHLGPFHIMMAYFKAVGKVIIDCGLTNVMVQSDLLASGSVNGFLEGKHFNRCKRLHPLVAVGLELLHFNSFLESKNVVVTEEMVKEISQMGTSSQSFKINDEELYELIHNYNIYKQQTLNGEFASEPVEKFLLNIEENGEIKRKTFFTECEQQDDGRFEESIKKTPINNFSIDYAKKRKTKLGGKVQEVRVQRDFFGRILGISIDNKVDMAKIFSYPITPVPLSLCHFDGAICKTQKSILMKCLETGVEHDQPSHIDIVVIDGFFVLHTMKNVPKTFGCISKKNLQMVTQLNAKRYDVIFDQYFSPSIKDYERFLRHESTDLEFTITGPDQVRPSDFAKELKNIRFKQALADFLILHWSTDEMVPFIGNKNIVVNFKKCHSFTVINNAVVSDIDESLTCPDHEEADTKIIHHICNIDAQSNFVIRCSDTDIAAIMLGNMRHLKHSESHVWMLIGVGNKVRYVDITTVYEQLGPSLSRCLPGFHAITGCDYNPAFFKKRQAKAIQYTKEK
;
A
#
# COMPACT_ATOMS: atom_id res chain seq x y z
N MET A 1 -19.92 -19.70 14.84
CA MET A 1 -19.86 -18.95 16.11
C MET A 1 -18.75 -19.47 17.01
N ILE A 2 -18.71 -20.77 17.38
CA ILE A 2 -17.61 -21.36 18.17
C ILE A 2 -16.23 -21.11 17.53
N ASP A 3 -16.08 -21.35 16.22
CA ASP A 3 -14.77 -21.13 15.56
C ASP A 3 -14.35 -19.65 15.56
N THR A 4 -15.32 -18.73 15.51
CA THR A 4 -15.05 -17.29 15.66
C THR A 4 -14.56 -16.99 17.07
N VAL A 5 -15.20 -17.55 18.10
CA VAL A 5 -14.75 -17.41 19.51
C VAL A 5 -13.36 -17.99 19.70
N TRP A 6 -13.09 -19.18 19.14
CA TRP A 6 -11.78 -19.80 19.17
C TRP A 6 -10.72 -18.89 18.52
N MET A 7 -11.00 -18.32 17.35
CA MET A 7 -10.09 -17.39 16.70
C MET A 7 -9.86 -16.11 17.55
N ILE A 8 -10.92 -15.53 18.11
CA ILE A 8 -10.82 -14.37 19.01
C ILE A 8 -9.96 -14.73 20.23
N SER A 9 -10.12 -15.93 20.79
CA SER A 9 -9.31 -16.38 21.93
C SER A 9 -7.81 -16.40 21.59
N HIS A 10 -7.42 -16.78 20.37
CA HIS A 10 -6.03 -16.69 19.91
C HIS A 10 -5.55 -15.24 19.77
N ALA A 11 -6.40 -14.35 19.27
CA ALA A 11 -6.07 -12.92 19.17
C ALA A 11 -5.85 -12.29 20.55
N LEU A 12 -6.63 -12.72 21.54
CA LEU A 12 -6.55 -12.31 22.95
C LEU A 12 -5.53 -13.12 23.76
N GLN A 13 -4.82 -14.07 23.14
CA GLN A 13 -3.83 -14.94 23.78
C GLN A 13 -4.38 -15.75 24.98
N LEU A 14 -5.66 -16.15 24.89
CA LEU A 14 -6.33 -16.93 25.93
C LEU A 14 -6.03 -18.43 25.76
N PRO A 15 -5.56 -19.11 26.81
CA PRO A 15 -5.26 -20.54 26.74
C PRO A 15 -6.54 -21.39 26.82
N ASN A 16 -6.43 -22.66 26.37
CA ASN A 16 -7.41 -23.73 26.61
C ASN A 16 -8.84 -23.50 26.08
N VAL A 17 -9.06 -22.56 25.16
CA VAL A 17 -10.33 -22.44 24.46
C VAL A 17 -10.35 -23.41 23.28
N PRO A 18 -11.26 -24.40 23.25
CA PRO A 18 -11.28 -25.40 22.19
C PRO A 18 -11.95 -24.87 20.91
N MET A 19 -11.44 -25.29 19.75
CA MET A 19 -12.15 -25.16 18.47
C MET A 19 -13.37 -26.10 18.43
N TRP A 20 -14.27 -25.95 17.45
CA TRP A 20 -15.51 -26.74 17.34
C TRP A 20 -15.34 -28.24 17.61
N VAL A 21 -14.32 -28.88 17.03
CA VAL A 21 -14.05 -30.32 17.22
C VAL A 21 -13.69 -30.62 18.68
N GLY A 22 -12.78 -29.85 19.27
CA GLY A 22 -12.38 -30.02 20.67
C GLY A 22 -13.56 -29.78 21.63
N PHE A 23 -14.40 -28.78 21.33
CA PHE A 23 -15.58 -28.46 22.13
C PHE A 23 -16.57 -29.64 22.14
N ASN A 24 -16.88 -30.21 20.97
CA ASN A 24 -17.76 -31.37 20.89
C ASN A 24 -17.15 -32.64 21.50
N CYS A 25 -15.83 -32.81 21.43
CA CYS A 25 -15.14 -33.88 22.15
C CYS A 25 -15.30 -33.77 23.68
N LEU A 26 -15.33 -32.55 24.24
CA LEU A 26 -15.56 -32.35 25.68
C LEU A 26 -17.00 -32.67 26.10
N LEU A 27 -17.97 -32.51 25.19
CA LEU A 27 -19.38 -32.80 25.45
C LEU A 27 -19.75 -34.28 25.24
N SER A 28 -18.91 -35.05 24.56
CA SER A 28 -19.21 -36.44 24.20
C SER A 28 -18.59 -37.43 25.19
N SER A 29 -19.39 -38.38 25.67
CA SER A 29 -18.89 -39.58 26.34
C SER A 29 -18.56 -40.63 25.28
N ASN A 30 -17.29 -41.06 25.21
CA ASN A 30 -16.86 -42.04 24.21
C ASN A 30 -16.95 -43.47 24.75
N ASP A 31 -18.10 -44.10 24.54
CA ASP A 31 -18.33 -45.52 24.87
C ASP A 31 -18.04 -46.45 23.68
N SER A 32 -17.43 -45.93 22.60
CA SER A 32 -17.16 -46.70 21.38
C SER A 32 -16.08 -47.74 21.64
N LEU A 33 -16.28 -48.95 21.11
CA LEU A 33 -15.26 -50.00 21.12
C LEU A 33 -14.01 -49.52 20.36
N LYS A 34 -12.82 -49.81 20.90
CA LYS A 34 -11.56 -49.52 20.22
C LYS A 34 -11.51 -50.24 18.87
N GLN A 35 -11.25 -49.47 17.81
CA GLN A 35 -11.05 -50.02 16.47
C GLN A 35 -9.82 -50.94 16.45
N LYS A 36 -9.97 -52.14 15.88
CA LYS A 36 -8.87 -53.07 15.64
C LYS A 36 -8.38 -52.90 14.20
N VAL A 37 -7.09 -52.61 14.05
CA VAL A 37 -6.43 -52.53 12.74
C VAL A 37 -5.77 -53.88 12.47
N LEU A 38 -6.09 -54.48 11.33
CA LEU A 38 -5.53 -55.75 10.86
C LEU A 38 -4.77 -55.52 9.56
N TYR A 39 -3.62 -56.17 9.40
CA TYR A 39 -2.83 -56.14 8.18
C TYR A 39 -3.00 -57.47 7.45
N LEU A 40 -3.37 -57.41 6.18
CA LEU A 40 -3.44 -58.58 5.31
C LEU A 40 -2.04 -58.94 4.80
N THR A 41 -1.85 -60.19 4.39
CA THR A 41 -0.60 -60.65 3.77
C THR A 41 -0.31 -59.84 2.50
N PRO A 42 0.88 -59.26 2.34
CA PRO A 42 1.25 -58.53 1.13
C PRO A 42 1.23 -59.43 -0.10
N ILE A 43 0.73 -58.91 -1.22
CA ILE A 43 0.83 -59.54 -2.53
C ILE A 43 2.13 -59.07 -3.16
N ASN A 44 3.05 -59.99 -3.47
CA ASN A 44 4.37 -59.67 -4.03
C ASN A 44 4.32 -59.47 -5.56
N GLU A 45 3.46 -58.56 -6.01
CA GLU A 45 3.27 -58.21 -7.43
C GLU A 45 2.94 -56.72 -7.56
N SER A 46 3.04 -56.17 -8.77
CA SER A 46 2.69 -54.77 -9.00
C SER A 46 1.22 -54.48 -8.64
N PRO A 47 0.92 -53.44 -7.85
CA PRO A 47 -0.45 -53.10 -7.46
C PRO A 47 -1.32 -52.61 -8.64
N THR A 48 -0.71 -52.28 -9.79
CA THR A 48 -1.43 -51.91 -11.02
C THR A 48 -1.70 -53.10 -11.93
N ASN A 49 -1.29 -54.32 -11.56
CA ASN A 49 -1.63 -55.52 -12.34
C ASN A 49 -3.12 -55.85 -12.14
N LYS A 50 -3.87 -56.02 -13.24
CA LYS A 50 -5.31 -56.29 -13.20
C LYS A 50 -5.67 -57.52 -12.35
N SER A 51 -4.82 -58.55 -12.34
CA SER A 51 -5.03 -59.74 -11.50
C SER A 51 -4.89 -59.43 -10.00
N VAL A 52 -3.93 -58.57 -9.63
CA VAL A 52 -3.74 -58.12 -8.25
C VAL A 52 -4.93 -57.29 -7.78
N VAL A 53 -5.40 -56.35 -8.60
CA VAL A 53 -6.58 -55.53 -8.28
C VAL A 53 -7.84 -56.39 -8.12
N LEU A 54 -8.02 -57.39 -8.99
CA LEU A 54 -9.13 -58.33 -8.86
C LEU A 54 -9.04 -59.14 -7.55
N GLU A 55 -7.84 -59.61 -7.18
CA GLU A 55 -7.62 -60.35 -5.95
C GLU A 55 -7.90 -59.49 -4.71
N THR A 56 -7.47 -58.22 -4.68
CA THR A 56 -7.78 -57.31 -3.57
C THR A 56 -9.28 -57.06 -3.44
N MET A 57 -10.01 -56.97 -4.57
CA MET A 57 -11.48 -56.86 -4.56
C MET A 57 -12.15 -58.13 -4.02
N LYS A 58 -11.70 -59.32 -4.43
CA LYS A 58 -12.20 -60.62 -3.92
C LYS A 58 -11.93 -60.80 -2.44
N GLN A 59 -10.71 -60.49 -1.98
CA GLN A 59 -10.34 -60.56 -0.58
C GLN A 59 -11.20 -59.60 0.27
N SER A 60 -11.50 -58.42 -0.26
CA SER A 60 -12.40 -57.45 0.40
C SER A 60 -13.82 -58.00 0.55
N LYS A 61 -14.37 -58.67 -0.47
CA LYS A 61 -15.68 -59.35 -0.36
C LYS A 61 -15.67 -60.46 0.68
N LYS A 62 -14.62 -61.29 0.69
CA LYS A 62 -14.47 -62.36 1.69
C LYS A 62 -14.47 -61.79 3.11
N ILE A 63 -13.75 -60.69 3.34
CA ILE A 63 -13.76 -59.98 4.62
C ILE A 63 -15.16 -59.48 4.96
N CYS A 64 -15.87 -58.87 4.00
CA CYS A 64 -17.24 -58.40 4.18
C CYS A 64 -18.18 -59.51 4.67
N GLU A 65 -18.06 -60.71 4.10
CA GLU A 65 -18.81 -61.90 4.49
C GLU A 65 -18.41 -62.39 5.89
N GLU A 66 -17.11 -62.47 6.18
CA GLU A 66 -16.58 -62.88 7.49
C GLU A 66 -17.05 -61.97 8.63
N VAL A 67 -17.11 -60.65 8.39
CA VAL A 67 -17.62 -59.66 9.35
C VAL A 67 -19.13 -59.46 9.29
N LYS A 68 -19.84 -60.22 8.45
CA LYS A 68 -21.30 -60.19 8.27
C LYS A 68 -21.84 -58.80 7.93
N GLN A 69 -21.13 -58.05 7.09
CA GLN A 69 -21.59 -56.76 6.56
C GLN A 69 -22.22 -56.93 5.17
N SER A 70 -23.17 -56.05 4.84
CA SER A 70 -23.86 -56.05 3.54
C SER A 70 -23.01 -55.45 2.42
N SER A 71 -22.07 -54.58 2.77
CA SER A 71 -21.18 -53.88 1.84
C SER A 71 -19.84 -53.57 2.50
N ILE A 72 -18.81 -53.36 1.69
CA ILE A 72 -17.46 -52.99 2.15
C ILE A 72 -16.94 -51.78 1.39
N GLN A 73 -16.21 -50.91 2.08
CA GLN A 73 -15.51 -49.78 1.48
C GLN A 73 -14.03 -50.11 1.28
N VAL A 74 -13.52 -49.86 0.08
CA VAL A 74 -12.09 -50.00 -0.24
C VAL A 74 -11.54 -48.66 -0.70
N THR A 75 -10.28 -48.38 -0.38
CA THR A 75 -9.62 -47.14 -0.80
C THR A 75 -8.46 -47.48 -1.72
N TYR A 76 -8.47 -46.91 -2.93
CA TYR A 76 -7.45 -47.14 -3.94
C TYR A 76 -6.89 -45.80 -4.45
N ASP A 77 -5.58 -45.78 -4.75
CA ASP A 77 -4.99 -44.68 -5.51
C ASP A 77 -5.53 -44.65 -6.94
N LEU A 78 -5.46 -43.49 -7.61
CA LEU A 78 -6.12 -43.24 -8.90
C LEU A 78 -5.84 -44.32 -9.95
N ALA A 79 -4.58 -44.77 -10.06
CA ALA A 79 -4.19 -45.81 -11.03
C ALA A 79 -4.88 -47.16 -10.76
N ILE A 80 -5.04 -47.52 -9.49
CA ILE A 80 -5.67 -48.77 -9.06
C ILE A 80 -7.19 -48.64 -9.14
N ALA A 81 -7.74 -47.50 -8.71
CA ALA A 81 -9.17 -47.19 -8.75
C ALA A 81 -9.73 -47.26 -10.18
N LYS A 82 -8.99 -46.77 -11.18
CA LYS A 82 -9.38 -46.85 -12.60
C LYS A 82 -9.57 -48.32 -13.03
N ILE A 83 -8.64 -49.20 -12.67
CA ILE A 83 -8.71 -50.63 -12.98
C ILE A 83 -9.85 -51.30 -12.20
N ALA A 84 -9.98 -50.99 -10.91
CA ALA A 84 -11.02 -51.57 -10.05
C ALA A 84 -12.43 -51.19 -10.52
N LEU A 85 -12.66 -49.94 -10.94
CA LEU A 85 -13.93 -49.48 -11.50
C LEU A 85 -14.23 -50.17 -12.85
N GLN A 86 -13.22 -50.38 -13.70
CA GLN A 86 -13.39 -51.16 -14.93
C GLN A 86 -13.79 -52.61 -14.65
N ILE A 87 -13.14 -53.25 -13.66
CA ILE A 87 -13.49 -54.61 -13.23
C ILE A 87 -14.92 -54.64 -12.69
N GLN A 88 -15.28 -53.71 -11.80
CA GLN A 88 -16.61 -53.60 -11.21
C GLN A 88 -17.70 -53.41 -12.28
N ALA A 89 -17.46 -52.54 -13.27
CA ALA A 89 -18.39 -52.32 -14.37
C ALA A 89 -18.53 -53.56 -15.28
N THR A 90 -17.42 -54.23 -15.57
CA THR A 90 -17.41 -55.41 -16.46
C THR A 90 -18.03 -56.64 -15.80
N GLN A 91 -17.86 -56.81 -14.49
CA GLN A 91 -18.30 -57.99 -13.74
C GLN A 91 -19.59 -57.75 -12.94
N LYS A 92 -20.38 -56.74 -13.32
CA LYS A 92 -21.66 -56.45 -12.68
C LYS A 92 -22.57 -57.69 -12.71
N PRO A 93 -23.21 -58.10 -11.58
CA PRO A 93 -23.31 -57.42 -10.28
C PRO A 93 -22.33 -57.89 -9.19
N GLU A 94 -21.29 -58.65 -9.54
CA GLU A 94 -20.41 -59.35 -8.58
C GLU A 94 -19.84 -58.43 -7.50
N PHE A 95 -19.47 -57.20 -7.85
CA PHE A 95 -18.85 -56.22 -6.96
C PHE A 95 -19.76 -55.02 -6.64
N ASP A 96 -21.08 -55.13 -6.83
CA ASP A 96 -22.02 -54.01 -6.56
C ASP A 96 -22.04 -53.60 -5.08
N ASN A 97 -21.67 -54.52 -4.17
CA ASN A 97 -21.58 -54.26 -2.73
C ASN A 97 -20.19 -53.79 -2.25
N LEU A 98 -19.27 -53.52 -3.17
CA LEU A 98 -17.92 -53.02 -2.88
C LEU A 98 -17.81 -51.55 -3.32
N PHE A 99 -17.76 -50.64 -2.37
CA PHE A 99 -17.69 -49.20 -2.65
C PHE A 99 -16.24 -48.74 -2.76
N ILE A 100 -15.86 -48.22 -3.94
CA ILE A 100 -14.49 -47.80 -4.24
C ILE A 100 -14.32 -46.31 -3.93
N HIS A 101 -13.51 -45.99 -2.93
CA HIS A 101 -13.04 -44.63 -2.64
C HIS A 101 -11.69 -44.35 -3.31
N LEU A 102 -11.52 -43.11 -3.77
CA LEU A 102 -10.20 -42.58 -4.14
C LEU A 102 -9.38 -42.27 -2.88
N GLY A 103 -8.09 -42.58 -2.94
CA GLY A 103 -7.13 -42.31 -1.88
C GLY A 103 -7.17 -40.84 -1.39
N PRO A 104 -7.47 -40.58 -0.10
CA PRO A 104 -7.61 -39.20 0.42
C PRO A 104 -6.30 -38.42 0.35
N PHE A 105 -5.15 -39.11 0.33
CA PHE A 105 -3.84 -38.51 0.21
C PHE A 105 -3.67 -37.72 -1.11
N HIS A 106 -3.99 -38.34 -2.24
CA HIS A 106 -3.87 -37.73 -3.56
C HIS A 106 -4.87 -36.58 -3.75
N ILE A 107 -6.08 -36.72 -3.21
CA ILE A 107 -7.09 -35.65 -3.19
C ILE A 107 -6.54 -34.42 -2.44
N MET A 108 -5.96 -34.63 -1.26
CA MET A 108 -5.43 -33.55 -0.44
C MET A 108 -4.17 -32.90 -1.06
N MET A 109 -3.29 -33.67 -1.71
CA MET A 109 -2.18 -33.11 -2.49
C MET A 109 -2.66 -32.27 -3.68
N ALA A 110 -3.69 -32.73 -4.40
CA ALA A 110 -4.29 -31.97 -5.49
C ALA A 110 -4.92 -30.67 -4.97
N TYR A 111 -5.59 -30.72 -3.82
CA TYR A 111 -6.11 -29.53 -3.14
C TYR A 111 -5.00 -28.54 -2.75
N PHE A 112 -3.92 -29.00 -2.12
CA PHE A 112 -2.77 -28.13 -1.79
C PHE A 112 -2.17 -27.47 -3.03
N LYS A 113 -2.02 -28.22 -4.12
CA LYS A 113 -1.54 -27.68 -5.39
C LYS A 113 -2.50 -26.63 -5.94
N ALA A 114 -3.82 -26.83 -5.83
CA ALA A 114 -4.82 -25.86 -6.27
C ALA A 114 -4.73 -24.56 -5.45
N VAL A 115 -4.67 -24.66 -4.12
CA VAL A 115 -4.45 -23.50 -3.22
C VAL A 115 -3.13 -22.81 -3.57
N GLY A 116 -2.05 -23.57 -3.74
CA GLY A 116 -0.74 -23.08 -4.14
C GLY A 116 -0.75 -22.26 -5.44
N LYS A 117 -1.60 -22.64 -6.41
CA LYS A 117 -1.79 -21.88 -7.65
C LYS A 117 -2.53 -20.57 -7.43
N VAL A 118 -3.44 -20.48 -6.45
CA VAL A 118 -4.15 -19.24 -6.12
C VAL A 118 -3.24 -18.27 -5.35
N ILE A 119 -2.39 -18.78 -4.44
CA ILE A 119 -1.52 -17.94 -3.60
C ILE A 119 -0.14 -17.65 -4.19
N ILE A 120 0.13 -18.10 -5.43
CA ILE A 120 1.41 -17.85 -6.07
C ILE A 120 1.61 -16.34 -6.29
N ASP A 121 2.80 -15.84 -5.94
CA ASP A 121 3.22 -14.45 -6.12
C ASP A 121 2.32 -13.37 -5.47
N CYS A 122 1.41 -13.74 -4.55
CA CYS A 122 0.62 -12.78 -3.76
C CYS A 122 1.37 -12.24 -2.52
N GLY A 123 2.66 -12.58 -2.36
CA GLY A 123 3.49 -12.19 -1.23
C GLY A 123 3.46 -13.15 -0.03
N LEU A 124 2.48 -14.07 0.04
CA LEU A 124 2.31 -14.97 1.19
C LEU A 124 3.53 -15.88 1.43
N THR A 125 4.13 -16.42 0.37
CA THR A 125 5.36 -17.23 0.47
C THR A 125 6.53 -16.42 0.99
N ASN A 126 6.60 -15.11 0.71
CA ASN A 126 7.64 -14.24 1.25
C ASN A 126 7.44 -14.03 2.75
N VAL A 127 6.20 -13.82 3.20
CA VAL A 127 5.88 -13.73 4.64
C VAL A 127 6.33 -15.01 5.36
N MET A 128 6.00 -16.18 4.81
CA MET A 128 6.40 -17.46 5.40
C MET A 128 7.92 -17.65 5.48
N VAL A 129 8.66 -17.20 4.47
CA VAL A 129 10.13 -17.26 4.46
C VAL A 129 10.74 -16.29 5.46
N GLN A 130 10.23 -15.06 5.53
CA GLN A 130 10.73 -14.04 6.46
C GLN A 130 10.39 -14.32 7.93
N SER A 131 9.33 -15.10 8.18
CA SER A 131 8.95 -15.55 9.52
C SER A 131 9.56 -16.91 9.89
N ASP A 132 10.55 -17.40 9.15
CA ASP A 132 11.22 -18.70 9.37
C ASP A 132 10.29 -19.93 9.39
N LEU A 133 9.06 -19.80 8.84
CA LEU A 133 8.10 -20.89 8.73
C LEU A 133 8.44 -21.82 7.56
N LEU A 134 9.09 -21.29 6.53
CA LEU A 134 9.39 -21.99 5.28
C LEU A 134 10.76 -21.60 4.75
N ALA A 135 11.66 -22.57 4.59
CA ALA A 135 12.93 -22.32 3.92
C ALA A 135 12.72 -21.93 2.44
N SER A 136 13.54 -21.02 1.92
CA SER A 136 13.45 -20.53 0.53
C SER A 136 13.47 -21.65 -0.52
N GLY A 137 14.38 -22.64 -0.36
CA GLY A 137 14.47 -23.80 -1.25
C GLY A 137 13.26 -24.74 -1.20
N SER A 138 12.35 -24.56 -0.24
CA SER A 138 11.17 -25.38 -0.04
C SER A 138 9.87 -24.77 -0.59
N VAL A 139 9.94 -23.55 -1.11
CA VAL A 139 8.76 -22.79 -1.59
C VAL A 139 8.05 -23.51 -2.74
N ASN A 140 8.79 -23.96 -3.75
CA ASN A 140 8.18 -24.63 -4.91
C ASN A 140 7.48 -25.93 -4.49
N GLY A 141 8.12 -26.71 -3.63
CA GLY A 141 7.53 -27.94 -3.11
C GLY A 141 6.27 -27.74 -2.26
N PHE A 142 6.17 -26.61 -1.54
CA PHE A 142 4.96 -26.19 -0.84
C PHE A 142 3.86 -25.77 -1.82
N LEU A 143 4.17 -24.91 -2.78
CA LEU A 143 3.20 -24.42 -3.79
C LEU A 143 2.69 -25.53 -4.72
N GLU A 144 3.50 -26.55 -4.98
CA GLU A 144 3.12 -27.69 -5.80
C GLU A 144 2.36 -28.78 -5.02
N GLY A 145 2.20 -28.62 -3.69
CA GLY A 145 1.57 -29.63 -2.84
C GLY A 145 2.39 -30.90 -2.65
N LYS A 146 3.67 -30.92 -3.07
CA LYS A 146 4.56 -32.08 -2.99
C LYS A 146 5.06 -32.36 -1.57
N HIS A 147 5.21 -31.33 -0.75
CA HIS A 147 5.64 -31.48 0.64
C HIS A 147 4.43 -31.63 1.57
N PHE A 148 3.74 -32.77 1.48
CA PHE A 148 2.46 -33.02 2.15
C PHE A 148 2.43 -32.60 3.63
N ASN A 149 3.36 -33.12 4.45
CA ASN A 149 3.41 -32.82 5.90
C ASN A 149 3.61 -31.32 6.17
N ARG A 150 4.38 -30.65 5.30
CA ARG A 150 4.63 -29.21 5.41
C ARG A 150 3.40 -28.41 4.99
N CYS A 151 2.75 -28.76 3.88
CA CYS A 151 1.49 -28.13 3.45
C CYS A 151 0.40 -28.28 4.52
N LYS A 152 0.22 -29.49 5.07
CA LYS A 152 -0.73 -29.80 6.15
C LYS A 152 -0.52 -28.94 7.39
N ARG A 153 0.73 -28.63 7.75
CA ARG A 153 1.06 -27.76 8.88
C ARG A 153 0.93 -26.27 8.55
N LEU A 154 1.47 -25.85 7.40
CA LEU A 154 1.68 -24.43 7.10
C LEU A 154 0.42 -23.72 6.60
N HIS A 155 -0.44 -24.37 5.81
CA HIS A 155 -1.67 -23.71 5.35
C HIS A 155 -2.58 -23.28 6.52
N PRO A 156 -2.89 -24.14 7.51
CA PRO A 156 -3.69 -23.72 8.66
C PRO A 156 -2.98 -22.64 9.50
N LEU A 157 -1.67 -22.78 9.71
CA LEU A 157 -0.91 -21.80 10.50
C LEU A 157 -0.96 -20.40 9.88
N VAL A 158 -0.80 -20.32 8.56
CA VAL A 158 -0.87 -19.07 7.82
C VAL A 158 -2.30 -18.53 7.79
N ALA A 159 -3.31 -19.40 7.61
CA ALA A 159 -4.70 -19.00 7.67
C ALA A 159 -5.05 -18.36 9.02
N VAL A 160 -4.68 -18.99 10.14
CA VAL A 160 -4.86 -18.41 11.48
C VAL A 160 -4.13 -17.07 11.60
N GLY A 161 -2.86 -16.99 11.18
CA GLY A 161 -2.11 -15.73 11.22
C GLY A 161 -2.79 -14.59 10.45
N LEU A 162 -3.39 -14.88 9.30
CA LEU A 162 -4.18 -13.92 8.53
C LEU A 162 -5.49 -13.54 9.23
N GLU A 163 -6.20 -14.51 9.81
CA GLU A 163 -7.44 -14.24 10.56
C GLU A 163 -7.19 -13.36 11.80
N LEU A 164 -6.07 -13.56 12.51
CA LEU A 164 -5.68 -12.72 13.64
C LEU A 164 -5.41 -11.27 13.20
N LEU A 165 -4.67 -11.09 12.11
CA LEU A 165 -4.43 -9.76 11.54
C LEU A 165 -5.73 -9.10 11.07
N HIS A 166 -6.63 -9.88 10.48
CA HIS A 166 -7.94 -9.43 10.03
C HIS A 166 -8.83 -8.98 11.21
N PHE A 167 -8.83 -9.72 12.32
CA PHE A 167 -9.53 -9.33 13.55
C PHE A 167 -8.96 -8.05 14.17
N ASN A 168 -7.63 -7.91 14.24
CA ASN A 168 -7.01 -6.68 14.73
C ASN A 168 -7.36 -5.47 13.85
N SER A 169 -7.37 -5.64 12.52
CA SER A 169 -7.82 -4.60 11.58
C SER A 169 -9.29 -4.21 11.80
N PHE A 170 -10.15 -5.17 12.12
CA PHE A 170 -11.54 -4.90 12.49
C PHE A 170 -11.64 -4.03 13.76
N LEU A 171 -10.93 -4.40 14.83
CA LEU A 171 -10.93 -3.64 16.09
C LEU A 171 -10.45 -2.19 15.87
N GLU A 172 -9.34 -2.01 15.14
CA GLU A 172 -8.79 -0.69 14.83
C GLU A 172 -9.73 0.15 13.96
N SER A 173 -10.30 -0.45 12.91
CA SER A 173 -11.14 0.29 11.94
C SER A 173 -12.51 0.68 12.49
N LYS A 174 -13.07 -0.13 13.40
CA LYS A 174 -14.37 0.12 14.04
C LYS A 174 -14.24 0.75 15.43
N ASN A 175 -13.02 0.99 15.91
CA ASN A 175 -12.72 1.53 17.24
C ASN A 175 -13.41 0.73 18.36
N VAL A 176 -13.36 -0.59 18.26
CA VAL A 176 -13.99 -1.52 19.21
C VAL A 176 -12.97 -1.92 20.27
N VAL A 177 -13.37 -1.85 21.53
CA VAL A 177 -12.56 -2.26 22.68
C VAL A 177 -13.11 -3.57 23.23
N VAL A 178 -12.23 -4.53 23.49
CA VAL A 178 -12.61 -5.80 24.12
C VAL A 178 -12.59 -5.61 25.64
N THR A 179 -13.72 -5.84 26.30
CA THR A 179 -13.87 -5.63 27.75
C THR A 179 -13.38 -6.84 28.57
N GLU A 180 -13.11 -6.64 29.86
CA GLU A 180 -12.69 -7.74 30.75
C GLU A 180 -13.80 -8.79 30.94
N GLU A 181 -15.07 -8.40 30.85
CA GLU A 181 -16.22 -9.30 30.97
C GLU A 181 -16.29 -10.27 29.77
N MET A 182 -16.09 -9.76 28.55
CA MET A 182 -15.95 -10.60 27.35
C MET A 182 -14.83 -11.63 27.50
N VAL A 183 -13.66 -11.19 27.96
CA VAL A 183 -12.48 -12.06 28.16
C VAL A 183 -12.79 -13.17 29.16
N LYS A 184 -13.50 -12.83 30.25
CA LYS A 184 -13.89 -13.78 31.29
C LYS A 184 -14.86 -14.83 30.74
N GLU A 185 -15.86 -14.44 29.97
CA GLU A 185 -16.80 -15.39 29.37
C GLU A 185 -16.11 -16.32 28.36
N ILE A 186 -15.28 -15.79 27.46
CA ILE A 186 -14.51 -16.60 26.50
C ILE A 186 -13.63 -17.63 27.22
N SER A 187 -12.98 -17.22 28.31
CA SER A 187 -12.11 -18.10 29.10
C SER A 187 -12.89 -19.23 29.78
N GLN A 188 -14.12 -18.99 30.23
CA GLN A 188 -14.97 -20.00 30.86
C GLN A 188 -15.42 -21.09 29.89
N MET A 189 -15.51 -20.79 28.59
CA MET A 189 -15.89 -21.77 27.55
C MET A 189 -14.89 -22.93 27.43
N GLY A 190 -13.64 -22.75 27.84
CA GLY A 190 -12.65 -23.83 27.88
C GLY A 190 -12.87 -24.86 29.00
N THR A 191 -13.72 -24.55 29.96
CA THR A 191 -13.94 -25.37 31.18
C THR A 191 -15.37 -25.90 31.31
N SER A 192 -16.30 -25.44 30.47
CA SER A 192 -17.72 -25.79 30.57
C SER A 192 -18.03 -27.09 29.83
N SER A 193 -18.72 -28.01 30.51
CA SER A 193 -19.31 -29.23 29.92
C SER A 193 -20.78 -29.03 29.50
N GLN A 194 -21.21 -27.77 29.32
CA GLN A 194 -22.59 -27.41 28.94
C GLN A 194 -22.68 -26.99 27.47
N SER A 195 -23.90 -26.91 26.94
CA SER A 195 -24.16 -26.47 25.56
C SER A 195 -23.65 -25.05 25.30
N PHE A 196 -23.15 -24.81 24.09
CA PHE A 196 -22.58 -23.52 23.69
C PHE A 196 -23.63 -22.41 23.76
N LYS A 197 -23.43 -21.45 24.67
CA LYS A 197 -24.23 -20.22 24.79
C LYS A 197 -23.32 -19.05 25.14
N ILE A 198 -23.59 -17.91 24.51
CA ILE A 198 -23.01 -16.61 24.83
C ILE A 198 -24.09 -15.84 25.58
N ASN A 199 -23.79 -15.42 26.80
CA ASN A 199 -24.72 -14.69 27.66
C ASN A 199 -24.42 -13.19 27.67
N ASP A 200 -23.15 -12.80 27.43
CA ASP A 200 -22.77 -11.40 27.33
C ASP A 200 -23.25 -10.79 26.00
N GLU A 201 -24.10 -9.76 26.09
CA GLU A 201 -24.66 -9.09 24.91
C GLU A 201 -23.57 -8.38 24.10
N GLU A 202 -22.58 -7.77 24.77
CA GLU A 202 -21.47 -7.09 24.10
C GLU A 202 -20.59 -8.08 23.32
N LEU A 203 -20.27 -9.25 23.89
CA LEU A 203 -19.54 -10.32 23.23
C LEU A 203 -20.30 -10.85 22.02
N TYR A 204 -21.61 -11.04 22.15
CA TYR A 204 -22.46 -11.45 21.04
C TYR A 204 -22.41 -10.41 19.90
N GLU A 205 -22.54 -9.12 20.23
CA GLU A 205 -22.48 -8.03 19.26
C GLU A 205 -21.09 -7.95 18.60
N LEU A 206 -19.99 -8.07 19.35
CA LEU A 206 -18.63 -8.12 18.83
C LEU A 206 -18.47 -9.24 17.79
N ILE A 207 -18.91 -10.46 18.14
CA ILE A 207 -18.82 -11.62 17.26
C ILE A 207 -19.70 -11.42 16.02
N HIS A 208 -20.90 -10.87 16.18
CA HIS A 208 -21.81 -10.59 15.07
C HIS A 208 -21.19 -9.58 14.10
N ASN A 209 -20.72 -8.44 14.60
CA ASN A 209 -20.10 -7.38 13.82
C ASN A 209 -18.81 -7.85 13.13
N TYR A 210 -17.99 -8.65 13.80
CA TYR A 210 -16.81 -9.23 13.18
C TYR A 210 -17.17 -10.25 12.08
N ASN A 211 -18.23 -11.06 12.27
CA ASN A 211 -18.67 -11.97 11.21
C ASN A 211 -19.19 -11.20 9.99
N ILE A 212 -19.89 -10.07 10.17
CA ILE A 212 -20.26 -9.18 9.06
C ILE A 212 -19.00 -8.69 8.34
N TYR A 213 -18.04 -8.15 9.08
CA TYR A 213 -16.77 -7.67 8.50
C TYR A 213 -16.01 -8.77 7.76
N LYS A 214 -16.00 -10.00 8.29
CA LYS A 214 -15.44 -11.19 7.62
C LYS A 214 -16.17 -11.49 6.31
N GLN A 215 -17.50 -11.42 6.28
CA GLN A 215 -18.26 -11.64 5.05
C GLN A 215 -18.00 -10.56 4.00
N GLN A 216 -17.87 -9.29 4.39
CA GLN A 216 -17.47 -8.20 3.49
C GLN A 216 -16.12 -8.50 2.81
N THR A 217 -15.14 -8.94 3.58
CA THR A 217 -13.83 -9.35 3.05
C THR A 217 -13.94 -10.55 2.12
N LEU A 218 -14.72 -11.57 2.48
CA LEU A 218 -14.94 -12.76 1.63
C LEU A 218 -15.68 -12.44 0.33
N ASN A 219 -16.54 -11.41 0.36
CA ASN A 219 -17.23 -10.90 -0.81
C ASN A 219 -16.33 -10.05 -1.71
N GLY A 220 -15.07 -9.82 -1.32
CA GLY A 220 -14.08 -9.15 -2.15
C GLY A 220 -14.15 -7.63 -2.12
N GLU A 221 -14.82 -7.00 -1.15
CA GLU A 221 -14.91 -5.52 -1.02
C GLU A 221 -13.53 -4.81 -1.01
N PHE A 222 -12.47 -5.53 -0.65
CA PHE A 222 -11.09 -5.00 -0.57
C PHE A 222 -10.18 -5.46 -1.72
N ALA A 223 -10.70 -6.22 -2.68
CA ALA A 223 -9.97 -6.71 -3.84
C ALA A 223 -10.19 -5.80 -5.06
N SER A 224 -9.30 -5.87 -6.06
CA SER A 224 -9.59 -5.23 -7.34
C SER A 224 -10.68 -5.99 -8.10
N GLU A 225 -11.44 -5.30 -8.94
CA GLU A 225 -12.55 -5.88 -9.73
C GLU A 225 -12.17 -7.21 -10.43
N PRO A 226 -10.98 -7.37 -11.05
CA PRO A 226 -10.61 -8.63 -11.69
C PRO A 226 -10.31 -9.77 -10.70
N VAL A 227 -9.81 -9.46 -9.50
CA VAL A 227 -9.55 -10.45 -8.43
C VAL A 227 -10.86 -10.84 -7.76
N GLU A 228 -11.68 -9.87 -7.39
CA GLU A 228 -13.01 -10.07 -6.80
C GLU A 228 -13.85 -11.00 -7.68
N LYS A 229 -14.01 -10.63 -8.97
CA LYS A 229 -14.78 -11.43 -9.94
C LYS A 229 -14.23 -12.86 -10.07
N PHE A 230 -12.91 -13.04 -10.01
CA PHE A 230 -12.33 -14.37 -10.09
C PHE A 230 -12.63 -15.20 -8.84
N LEU A 231 -12.44 -14.65 -7.64
CA LEU A 231 -12.64 -15.36 -6.38
C LEU A 231 -14.10 -15.74 -6.15
N LEU A 232 -15.04 -14.82 -6.43
CA LEU A 232 -16.48 -15.07 -6.27
C LEU A 232 -17.02 -16.14 -7.23
N ASN A 233 -16.44 -16.24 -8.43
CA ASN A 233 -16.93 -17.14 -9.48
C ASN A 233 -16.06 -18.39 -9.66
N ILE A 234 -15.04 -18.64 -8.82
CA ILE A 234 -14.08 -19.73 -9.05
C ILE A 234 -14.75 -21.11 -9.03
N GLU A 235 -15.69 -21.31 -8.12
CA GLU A 235 -16.43 -22.57 -7.97
C GLU A 235 -17.38 -22.80 -9.15
N GLU A 236 -18.17 -21.78 -9.51
CA GLU A 236 -19.09 -21.84 -10.65
C GLU A 236 -18.34 -22.06 -11.97
N ASN A 237 -17.24 -21.34 -12.20
CA ASN A 237 -16.40 -21.53 -13.38
C ASN A 237 -15.79 -22.95 -13.43
N GLY A 238 -15.40 -23.49 -12.28
CA GLY A 238 -14.93 -24.86 -12.15
C GLY A 238 -16.02 -25.88 -12.50
N GLU A 239 -17.24 -25.66 -12.03
CA GLU A 239 -18.40 -26.51 -12.28
C GLU A 239 -18.82 -26.51 -13.74
N ILE A 240 -18.85 -25.33 -14.38
CA ILE A 240 -19.10 -25.20 -15.83
C ILE A 240 -18.08 -26.04 -16.60
N LYS A 241 -16.80 -25.91 -16.29
CA LYS A 241 -15.74 -26.70 -16.95
C LYS A 241 -15.88 -28.19 -16.71
N ARG A 242 -16.28 -28.61 -15.50
CA ARG A 242 -16.55 -30.02 -15.18
C ARG A 242 -17.69 -30.57 -16.04
N LYS A 243 -18.80 -29.83 -16.13
CA LYS A 243 -19.96 -30.22 -16.96
C LYS A 243 -19.58 -30.28 -18.43
N THR A 244 -18.87 -29.27 -18.95
CA THR A 244 -18.37 -29.28 -20.33
C THR A 244 -17.50 -30.51 -20.60
N PHE A 245 -16.59 -30.85 -19.69
CA PHE A 245 -15.75 -32.04 -19.82
C PHE A 245 -16.57 -33.34 -19.87
N PHE A 246 -17.63 -33.46 -19.06
CA PHE A 246 -18.51 -34.63 -19.11
C PHE A 246 -19.26 -34.72 -20.44
N THR A 247 -19.84 -33.61 -20.91
CA THR A 247 -20.52 -33.57 -22.20
C THR A 247 -19.58 -33.89 -23.36
N GLU A 248 -18.34 -33.38 -23.34
CA GLU A 248 -17.32 -33.72 -24.34
C GLU A 248 -16.95 -35.21 -24.31
N CYS A 249 -16.81 -35.80 -23.11
CA CYS A 249 -16.55 -37.23 -22.95
C CYS A 249 -17.71 -38.11 -23.45
N GLU A 250 -18.96 -37.66 -23.32
CA GLU A 250 -20.14 -38.39 -23.79
C GLU A 250 -20.29 -38.32 -25.32
N GLN A 251 -19.81 -37.24 -25.95
CA GLN A 251 -19.98 -36.98 -27.38
C GLN A 251 -18.82 -37.46 -28.25
N GLN A 252 -17.60 -37.53 -27.71
CA GLN A 252 -16.43 -38.03 -28.42
C GLN A 252 -16.11 -39.48 -28.05
N ASP A 253 -16.24 -40.36 -29.03
CA ASP A 253 -16.21 -41.82 -28.87
C ASP A 253 -14.80 -42.39 -28.62
N ASP A 254 -13.72 -41.60 -28.77
CA ASP A 254 -12.37 -42.11 -28.49
C ASP A 254 -11.39 -41.03 -27.99
N GLY A 255 -10.76 -41.26 -26.85
CA GLY A 255 -9.60 -40.51 -26.35
C GLY A 255 -9.87 -39.26 -25.49
N ARG A 256 -11.05 -38.63 -25.54
CA ARG A 256 -11.30 -37.35 -24.83
C ARG A 256 -11.04 -37.41 -23.33
N PHE A 257 -11.35 -38.54 -22.69
CA PHE A 257 -11.15 -38.75 -21.25
C PHE A 257 -9.68 -38.67 -20.83
N GLU A 258 -8.74 -39.08 -21.71
CA GLU A 258 -7.30 -39.07 -21.42
C GLU A 258 -6.64 -37.72 -21.73
N GLU A 259 -7.33 -36.81 -22.44
CA GLU A 259 -6.80 -35.51 -22.82
C GLU A 259 -6.87 -34.48 -21.69
N SER A 260 -5.82 -33.64 -21.60
CA SER A 260 -5.73 -32.59 -20.59
C SER A 260 -6.81 -31.51 -20.76
N ILE A 261 -7.42 -31.07 -19.66
CA ILE A 261 -8.38 -29.96 -19.66
C ILE A 261 -7.64 -28.62 -19.88
N LYS A 262 -8.23 -27.74 -20.68
CA LYS A 262 -7.69 -26.40 -20.94
C LYS A 262 -7.54 -25.59 -19.64
N LYS A 263 -6.32 -25.09 -19.42
CA LYS A 263 -5.95 -24.30 -18.24
C LYS A 263 -6.77 -23.00 -18.14
N THR A 264 -7.27 -22.69 -16.95
CA THR A 264 -7.90 -21.40 -16.64
C THR A 264 -6.82 -20.37 -16.27
N PRO A 265 -6.85 -19.14 -16.82
CA PRO A 265 -6.09 -18.03 -16.28
C PRO A 265 -6.48 -17.79 -14.81
N ILE A 266 -5.51 -17.50 -13.97
CA ILE A 266 -5.74 -17.22 -12.54
C ILE A 266 -5.54 -15.72 -12.33
N ASN A 267 -6.58 -15.05 -11.83
CA ASN A 267 -6.51 -13.65 -11.43
C ASN A 267 -6.43 -13.60 -9.90
N ASN A 268 -5.22 -13.63 -9.37
CA ASN A 268 -4.98 -13.47 -7.94
C ASN A 268 -4.38 -12.09 -7.63
N PHE A 269 -4.16 -11.79 -6.35
CA PHE A 269 -3.59 -10.52 -5.91
C PHE A 269 -2.21 -10.17 -6.52
N SER A 270 -1.51 -11.11 -7.19
CA SER A 270 -0.28 -10.77 -7.94
C SER A 270 -0.52 -9.72 -9.03
N ILE A 271 -1.74 -9.66 -9.59
CA ILE A 271 -2.10 -8.67 -10.62
C ILE A 271 -2.18 -7.24 -10.06
N ASP A 272 -2.53 -7.10 -8.78
CA ASP A 272 -2.59 -5.81 -8.10
C ASP A 272 -1.18 -5.27 -7.81
N TYR A 273 -0.22 -6.18 -7.57
CA TYR A 273 1.20 -5.86 -7.48
C TYR A 273 1.86 -5.66 -8.86
N ALA A 274 1.20 -6.05 -9.95
CA ALA A 274 1.77 -6.06 -11.30
C ALA A 274 1.69 -4.72 -12.05
N LYS A 275 1.33 -3.60 -11.40
CA LYS A 275 1.64 -2.25 -11.92
C LYS A 275 3.15 -1.98 -11.83
N LYS A 276 3.95 -2.81 -12.50
CA LYS A 276 5.40 -2.69 -12.56
C LYS A 276 5.75 -1.39 -13.27
N ARG A 277 6.36 -0.45 -12.55
CA ARG A 277 6.85 0.77 -13.17
C ARG A 277 8.05 0.43 -14.06
N LYS A 278 8.06 1.03 -15.25
CA LYS A 278 9.20 0.98 -16.16
C LYS A 278 10.25 1.95 -15.62
N THR A 279 11.42 1.46 -15.22
CA THR A 279 12.50 2.30 -14.71
C THR A 279 13.58 2.43 -15.77
N LYS A 280 14.08 3.65 -16.02
CA LYS A 280 15.24 3.86 -16.90
C LYS A 280 16.52 3.55 -16.13
N LEU A 281 17.21 2.47 -16.50
CA LEU A 281 18.55 2.14 -16.01
C LEU A 281 19.52 2.31 -17.20
N GLY A 282 20.47 3.24 -17.08
CA GLY A 282 21.49 3.47 -18.12
C GLY A 282 20.92 3.84 -19.50
N GLY A 283 19.85 4.65 -19.55
CA GLY A 283 19.20 5.08 -20.80
C GLY A 283 18.26 4.07 -21.45
N LYS A 284 18.23 2.81 -20.99
CA LYS A 284 17.27 1.79 -21.43
C LYS A 284 16.11 1.66 -20.45
N VAL A 285 14.89 1.65 -20.98
CA VAL A 285 13.67 1.43 -20.21
C VAL A 285 13.58 -0.06 -19.89
N GLN A 286 13.74 -0.44 -18.62
CA GLN A 286 13.72 -1.83 -18.20
C GLN A 286 12.62 -2.06 -17.15
N GLU A 287 11.91 -3.18 -17.29
CA GLU A 287 10.89 -3.61 -16.34
C GLU A 287 11.58 -4.10 -15.06
N VAL A 288 11.20 -3.58 -13.90
CA VAL A 288 11.70 -4.08 -12.61
C VAL A 288 11.22 -5.51 -12.42
N ARG A 289 12.14 -6.47 -12.58
CA ARG A 289 11.89 -7.89 -12.32
C ARG A 289 12.73 -8.32 -11.13
N VAL A 290 12.07 -8.70 -10.04
CA VAL A 290 12.73 -9.41 -8.95
C VAL A 290 12.99 -10.83 -9.44
N GLN A 291 14.20 -11.07 -9.96
CA GLN A 291 14.62 -12.41 -10.36
C GLN A 291 15.05 -13.18 -9.11
N ARG A 292 14.24 -14.16 -8.67
CA ARG A 292 14.55 -15.06 -7.55
C ARG A 292 15.91 -15.75 -7.68
N ASP A 293 16.38 -15.92 -8.91
CA ASP A 293 17.57 -16.72 -9.22
C ASP A 293 18.82 -15.85 -9.48
N PHE A 294 18.73 -14.52 -9.32
CA PHE A 294 19.83 -13.61 -9.67
C PHE A 294 21.08 -13.86 -8.81
N PHE A 295 20.90 -14.14 -7.51
CA PHE A 295 21.99 -14.55 -6.63
C PHE A 295 22.65 -15.85 -7.09
N GLY A 296 21.85 -16.87 -7.46
CA GLY A 296 22.37 -18.13 -7.97
C GLY A 296 23.12 -17.98 -9.29
N ARG A 297 22.65 -17.09 -10.18
CA ARG A 297 23.35 -16.74 -11.42
C ARG A 297 24.66 -16.01 -11.18
N ILE A 298 24.69 -15.04 -10.26
CA ILE A 298 25.93 -14.36 -9.85
C ILE A 298 26.92 -15.38 -9.29
N LEU A 299 26.45 -16.29 -8.43
CA LEU A 299 27.28 -17.34 -7.86
C LEU A 299 27.86 -18.26 -8.96
N GLY A 300 27.03 -18.69 -9.91
CA GLY A 300 27.48 -19.46 -11.08
C GLY A 300 28.51 -18.71 -11.92
N ILE A 301 28.25 -17.44 -12.23
CA ILE A 301 29.20 -16.58 -12.96
C ILE A 301 30.50 -16.40 -12.19
N SER A 302 30.46 -16.31 -10.85
CA SER A 302 31.64 -16.17 -10.00
C SER A 302 32.51 -17.42 -9.91
N ILE A 303 31.94 -18.59 -10.24
CA ILE A 303 32.67 -19.85 -10.35
C ILE A 303 33.45 -19.88 -11.68
N ASP A 304 32.82 -19.47 -12.78
CA ASP A 304 33.42 -19.52 -14.11
C ASP A 304 34.32 -18.31 -14.41
N ASN A 305 34.00 -17.16 -13.84
CA ASN A 305 34.74 -15.90 -13.95
C ASN A 305 35.20 -15.52 -12.54
N LYS A 306 36.47 -15.19 -12.33
CA LYS A 306 37.00 -14.74 -11.03
C LYS A 306 36.39 -13.38 -10.64
N VAL A 307 35.13 -13.37 -10.22
CA VAL A 307 34.41 -12.16 -9.83
C VAL A 307 34.53 -11.97 -8.33
N ASP A 308 34.89 -10.75 -7.92
CA ASP A 308 34.95 -10.36 -6.51
C ASP A 308 33.53 -10.26 -5.92
N MET A 309 33.14 -11.30 -5.19
CA MET A 309 31.84 -11.38 -4.52
C MET A 309 31.68 -10.33 -3.41
N ALA A 310 32.76 -9.94 -2.73
CA ALA A 310 32.69 -8.89 -1.71
C ALA A 310 32.33 -7.55 -2.35
N LYS A 311 32.91 -7.26 -3.52
CA LYS A 311 32.55 -6.09 -4.31
C LYS A 311 31.12 -6.17 -4.89
N ILE A 312 30.63 -7.34 -5.27
CA ILE A 312 29.23 -7.45 -5.73
C ILE A 312 28.26 -7.17 -4.59
N PHE A 313 28.51 -7.72 -3.40
CA PHE A 313 27.64 -7.54 -2.24
C PHE A 313 27.72 -6.14 -1.60
N SER A 314 28.65 -5.29 -2.03
CA SER A 314 28.57 -3.86 -1.71
C SER A 314 27.47 -3.12 -2.48
N TYR A 315 26.82 -3.77 -3.46
CA TYR A 315 25.71 -3.20 -4.23
C TYR A 315 24.39 -3.96 -3.98
N PRO A 316 23.22 -3.30 -4.15
CA PRO A 316 21.93 -3.96 -4.07
C PRO A 316 21.82 -5.08 -5.13
N ILE A 317 21.46 -6.29 -4.68
CA ILE A 317 21.24 -7.46 -5.54
C ILE A 317 19.86 -7.39 -6.23
N THR A 318 19.05 -6.41 -5.85
CA THR A 318 17.74 -6.11 -6.43
C THR A 318 17.83 -4.92 -7.38
N PRO A 319 16.96 -4.81 -8.40
CA PRO A 319 17.01 -3.68 -9.35
C PRO A 319 16.85 -2.30 -8.71
N VAL A 320 16.29 -2.25 -7.50
CA VAL A 320 16.18 -1.08 -6.64
C VAL A 320 16.54 -1.46 -5.20
N PRO A 321 17.13 -0.56 -4.38
CA PRO A 321 17.39 -0.84 -2.98
C PRO A 321 16.08 -0.96 -2.19
N LEU A 322 15.74 -2.16 -1.72
CA LEU A 322 14.48 -2.43 -1.00
C LEU A 322 14.39 -1.74 0.37
N SER A 323 15.48 -1.20 0.88
CA SER A 323 15.49 -0.33 2.06
C SER A 323 14.84 1.04 1.80
N LEU A 324 14.73 1.44 0.53
CA LEU A 324 14.30 2.77 0.09
C LEU A 324 13.18 2.72 -0.97
N CYS A 325 12.96 1.56 -1.59
CA CYS A 325 11.98 1.37 -2.65
C CYS A 325 11.11 0.13 -2.43
N HIS A 326 9.87 0.20 -2.90
CA HIS A 326 8.94 -0.92 -3.00
C HIS A 326 9.32 -1.85 -4.17
N PHE A 327 8.75 -3.06 -4.18
CA PHE A 327 9.01 -4.09 -5.20
C PHE A 327 8.59 -3.69 -6.62
N ASP A 328 7.69 -2.70 -6.75
CA ASP A 328 7.24 -2.13 -8.02
C ASP A 328 8.18 -1.05 -8.57
N GLY A 329 9.25 -0.71 -7.83
CA GLY A 329 10.21 0.34 -8.16
C GLY A 329 9.84 1.73 -7.63
N ALA A 330 8.70 1.89 -6.95
CA ALA A 330 8.34 3.17 -6.33
C ALA A 330 9.18 3.44 -5.08
N ILE A 331 9.61 4.69 -4.86
CA ILE A 331 10.25 5.08 -3.60
C ILE A 331 9.29 4.91 -2.42
N CYS A 332 9.80 4.49 -1.27
CA CYS A 332 9.06 4.49 -0.03
C CYS A 332 8.74 5.94 0.37
N LYS A 333 7.46 6.25 0.57
CA LYS A 333 6.99 7.57 1.00
C LYS A 333 6.35 7.49 2.39
N THR A 334 6.40 8.59 3.12
CA THR A 334 5.67 8.80 4.38
C THR A 334 4.58 9.85 4.20
N GLN A 335 3.60 9.88 5.10
CA GLN A 335 2.56 10.91 5.05
C GLN A 335 3.11 12.24 5.60
N LYS A 336 3.45 13.17 4.71
CA LYS A 336 3.99 14.50 5.06
C LYS A 336 3.18 15.27 6.11
N SER A 337 1.86 15.11 6.10
CA SER A 337 0.95 15.81 7.03
C SER A 337 1.12 15.39 8.50
N ILE A 338 1.81 14.29 8.78
CA ILE A 338 2.12 13.86 10.16
C ILE A 338 3.14 14.79 10.81
N LEU A 339 4.15 15.26 10.05
CA LEU A 339 5.18 16.16 10.58
C LEU A 339 4.57 17.42 11.18
N MET A 340 3.67 18.07 10.43
CA MET A 340 3.02 19.30 10.90
C MET A 340 2.21 19.06 12.18
N LYS A 341 1.43 17.97 12.25
CA LYS A 341 0.69 17.61 13.47
C LYS A 341 1.60 17.39 14.68
N CYS A 342 2.76 16.76 14.47
CA CYS A 342 3.74 16.53 15.54
C CYS A 342 4.41 17.83 16.02
N LEU A 343 4.65 18.78 15.12
CA LEU A 343 5.25 20.09 15.46
C LEU A 343 4.27 20.98 16.23
N GLU A 344 2.96 20.88 15.95
CA GLU A 344 1.92 21.65 16.62
C GLU A 344 1.49 21.05 17.99
N THR A 345 1.95 19.84 18.32
CA THR A 345 1.51 19.17 19.55
C THR A 345 2.04 19.90 20.79
N GLY A 346 1.14 20.46 21.59
CA GLY A 346 1.47 21.16 22.83
C GLY A 346 1.89 22.62 22.64
N VAL A 347 1.56 23.23 21.50
CA VAL A 347 1.76 24.66 21.23
C VAL A 347 0.39 25.33 21.09
N GLU A 348 0.17 26.41 21.85
CA GLU A 348 -0.95 27.32 21.60
C GLU A 348 -0.57 28.28 20.47
N HIS A 349 -1.45 28.42 19.47
CA HIS A 349 -1.20 29.24 18.30
C HIS A 349 -2.05 30.50 18.34
N ASP A 350 -1.41 31.63 18.63
CA ASP A 350 -2.04 32.94 18.59
C ASP A 350 -2.08 33.49 17.17
N GLN A 351 -3.05 34.37 16.90
CA GLN A 351 -3.12 35.10 15.65
C GLN A 351 -2.23 36.36 15.72
N PRO A 352 -1.59 36.76 14.60
CA PRO A 352 -0.78 37.97 14.58
C PRO A 352 -1.65 39.22 14.82
N SER A 353 -1.19 40.10 15.70
CA SER A 353 -1.88 41.37 16.01
C SER A 353 -1.86 42.36 14.83
N HIS A 354 -0.78 42.33 14.06
CA HIS A 354 -0.60 43.06 12.81
C HIS A 354 0.35 42.28 11.89
N ILE A 355 0.22 42.50 10.58
CA ILE A 355 1.03 41.83 9.57
C ILE A 355 1.78 42.89 8.76
N ASP A 356 3.10 42.83 8.75
CA ASP A 356 3.93 43.76 7.98
C ASP A 356 4.16 43.23 6.56
N ILE A 357 4.50 41.94 6.47
CA ILE A 357 4.95 41.29 5.24
C ILE A 357 4.24 39.94 5.06
N VAL A 358 3.59 39.76 3.92
CA VAL A 358 2.97 38.48 3.54
C VAL A 358 3.82 37.84 2.45
N VAL A 359 4.34 36.64 2.70
CA VAL A 359 5.16 35.89 1.74
C VAL A 359 4.36 34.71 1.21
N ILE A 360 4.23 34.59 -0.10
CA ILE A 360 3.19 33.77 -0.74
C ILE A 360 3.83 32.88 -1.80
N ASP A 361 3.47 31.60 -1.78
CA ASP A 361 3.69 30.70 -2.92
C ASP A 361 2.73 31.09 -4.07
N GLY A 362 3.30 31.58 -5.17
CA GLY A 362 2.56 32.12 -6.30
C GLY A 362 1.69 31.08 -7.01
N PHE A 363 2.17 29.84 -7.15
CA PHE A 363 1.37 28.78 -7.78
C PHE A 363 0.28 28.25 -6.84
N PHE A 364 0.49 28.28 -5.53
CA PHE A 364 -0.58 27.99 -4.57
C PHE A 364 -1.78 28.92 -4.74
N VAL A 365 -1.56 30.24 -4.89
CA VAL A 365 -2.66 31.20 -5.13
C VAL A 365 -3.38 30.91 -6.45
N LEU A 366 -2.63 30.61 -7.51
CA LEU A 366 -3.21 30.28 -8.81
C LEU A 366 -4.07 29.01 -8.76
N HIS A 367 -3.63 27.98 -8.02
CA HIS A 367 -4.40 26.74 -7.84
C HIS A 367 -5.66 26.93 -6.99
N THR A 368 -5.70 27.91 -6.10
CA THR A 368 -6.87 28.19 -5.25
C THR A 368 -7.90 29.14 -5.90
N MET A 369 -7.60 29.69 -7.07
CA MET A 369 -8.47 30.62 -7.79
C MET A 369 -9.74 29.94 -8.30
N LYS A 370 -10.87 30.14 -7.61
CA LYS A 370 -12.20 29.73 -8.08
C LYS A 370 -12.70 30.67 -9.17
N ASN A 371 -13.40 30.14 -10.18
CA ASN A 371 -13.95 30.90 -11.32
C ASN A 371 -12.86 31.69 -12.06
N VAL A 372 -11.95 30.98 -12.74
CA VAL A 372 -10.83 31.60 -13.48
C VAL A 372 -11.35 32.48 -14.62
N PRO A 373 -10.98 33.79 -14.67
CA PRO A 373 -11.44 34.73 -15.69
C PRO A 373 -11.11 34.30 -17.13
N LYS A 374 -11.78 34.89 -18.12
CA LYS A 374 -11.64 34.49 -19.54
C LYS A 374 -10.30 34.90 -20.17
N THR A 375 -9.72 36.03 -19.79
CA THR A 375 -8.48 36.56 -20.37
C THR A 375 -7.35 36.60 -19.35
N PHE A 376 -6.10 36.53 -19.80
CA PHE A 376 -4.92 36.55 -18.92
C PHE A 376 -4.79 37.86 -18.15
N GLY A 377 -5.16 39.02 -18.71
CA GLY A 377 -5.17 40.30 -18.00
C GLY A 377 -6.15 40.29 -16.81
N CYS A 378 -7.35 39.72 -17.01
CA CYS A 378 -8.31 39.54 -15.92
C CYS A 378 -7.83 38.50 -14.88
N ILE A 379 -7.14 37.43 -15.30
CA ILE A 379 -6.50 36.49 -14.39
C ILE A 379 -5.45 37.20 -13.54
N SER A 380 -4.61 38.03 -14.15
CA SER A 380 -3.57 38.81 -13.45
C SER A 380 -4.16 39.75 -12.41
N LYS A 381 -5.19 40.53 -12.78
CA LYS A 381 -5.88 41.44 -11.84
C LYS A 381 -6.47 40.68 -10.66
N LYS A 382 -7.16 39.57 -10.95
CA LYS A 382 -7.74 38.71 -9.91
C LYS A 382 -6.67 38.05 -9.04
N ASN A 383 -5.54 37.64 -9.61
CA ASN A 383 -4.43 37.07 -8.87
C ASN A 383 -3.87 38.10 -7.88
N LEU A 384 -3.63 39.34 -8.32
CA LEU A 384 -3.15 40.39 -7.43
C LEU A 384 -4.16 40.75 -6.33
N GLN A 385 -5.46 40.75 -6.64
CA GLN A 385 -6.51 40.90 -5.63
C GLN A 385 -6.48 39.76 -4.60
N MET A 386 -6.22 38.52 -5.03
CA MET A 386 -6.11 37.37 -4.13
C MET A 386 -4.84 37.43 -3.25
N VAL A 387 -3.72 37.82 -3.85
CA VAL A 387 -2.43 38.05 -3.15
C VAL A 387 -2.60 39.10 -2.04
N THR A 388 -3.35 40.16 -2.32
CA THR A 388 -3.49 41.30 -1.42
C THR A 388 -4.72 41.25 -0.49
N GLN A 389 -5.31 40.05 -0.31
CA GLN A 389 -6.48 39.84 0.57
C GLN A 389 -6.19 40.12 2.05
N LEU A 390 -4.99 39.75 2.52
CA LEU A 390 -4.55 40.04 3.87
C LEU A 390 -4.06 41.49 3.93
N ASN A 391 -4.37 42.22 5.00
CA ASN A 391 -3.94 43.60 5.14
C ASN A 391 -2.47 43.67 5.59
N ALA A 392 -1.57 44.06 4.69
CA ALA A 392 -0.14 44.21 4.93
C ALA A 392 0.44 45.34 4.07
N LYS A 393 1.64 45.82 4.42
CA LYS A 393 2.32 46.87 3.65
C LYS A 393 3.09 46.30 2.46
N ARG A 394 3.64 45.09 2.61
CA ARG A 394 4.47 44.42 1.61
C ARG A 394 3.99 42.98 1.35
N TYR A 395 4.03 42.57 0.09
CA TYR A 395 3.62 41.24 -0.36
C TYR A 395 4.69 40.64 -1.27
N ASP A 396 5.24 39.51 -0.89
CA ASP A 396 6.30 38.82 -1.62
C ASP A 396 5.71 37.57 -2.27
N VAL A 397 5.50 37.59 -3.59
CA VAL A 397 4.96 36.47 -4.39
C VAL A 397 6.11 35.70 -5.03
N ILE A 398 6.27 34.44 -4.64
CA ILE A 398 7.44 33.64 -4.97
C ILE A 398 7.02 32.49 -5.89
N PHE A 399 7.70 32.35 -7.03
CA PHE A 399 7.45 31.30 -8.02
C PHE A 399 8.62 30.31 -8.12
N ASP A 400 8.29 29.06 -8.41
CA ASP A 400 9.28 28.04 -8.79
C ASP A 400 10.00 28.44 -10.08
N GLN A 401 11.30 28.19 -10.12
CA GLN A 401 12.10 28.06 -11.33
C GLN A 401 12.22 26.58 -11.71
N TYR A 402 12.51 26.32 -12.98
CA TYR A 402 12.53 24.96 -13.51
C TYR A 402 13.84 24.75 -14.26
N PHE A 403 14.69 23.88 -13.70
CA PHE A 403 15.97 23.48 -14.31
C PHE A 403 15.87 22.06 -14.86
N SER A 404 16.75 21.75 -15.82
CA SER A 404 16.94 20.37 -16.28
C SER A 404 18.42 20.12 -16.56
N PRO A 405 19.00 19.03 -16.04
CA PRO A 405 18.39 18.04 -15.14
C PRO A 405 18.14 18.59 -13.72
N SER A 406 17.08 18.12 -13.05
CA SER A 406 16.75 18.51 -11.67
C SER A 406 16.52 17.29 -10.77
N ILE A 407 16.83 17.44 -9.48
CA ILE A 407 16.50 16.44 -8.45
C ILE A 407 14.98 16.22 -8.31
N LYS A 408 14.16 17.19 -8.74
CA LYS A 408 12.69 17.13 -8.71
C LYS A 408 12.09 16.45 -9.93
N ASP A 409 12.89 16.08 -10.94
CA ASP A 409 12.39 15.44 -12.18
C ASP A 409 11.59 14.17 -11.89
N TYR A 410 11.97 13.41 -10.85
CA TYR A 410 11.20 12.23 -10.41
C TYR A 410 9.79 12.60 -9.92
N GLU A 411 9.67 13.60 -9.05
CA GLU A 411 8.37 14.01 -8.50
C GLU A 411 7.50 14.68 -9.57
N ARG A 412 8.11 15.45 -10.48
CA ARG A 412 7.45 16.03 -11.67
C ARG A 412 6.86 14.95 -12.58
N PHE A 413 7.63 13.88 -12.83
CA PHE A 413 7.15 12.71 -13.56
C PHE A 413 5.93 12.07 -12.87
N LEU A 414 5.94 11.94 -11.52
CA LEU A 414 4.78 11.42 -10.78
C LEU A 414 3.55 12.33 -10.87
N ARG A 415 3.76 13.65 -10.86
CA ARG A 415 2.70 14.66 -11.02
C ARG A 415 2.16 14.76 -12.45
N HIS A 416 2.73 13.99 -13.39
CA HIS A 416 2.42 14.04 -14.82
C HIS A 416 2.63 15.44 -15.40
N GLU A 417 3.64 16.16 -14.89
CA GLU A 417 4.04 17.43 -15.47
C GLU A 417 4.74 17.18 -16.80
N SER A 418 4.24 17.80 -17.88
CA SER A 418 4.79 17.65 -19.22
C SER A 418 5.61 18.86 -19.64
N THR A 419 6.61 18.61 -20.48
CA THR A 419 7.40 19.62 -21.17
C THR A 419 7.10 19.67 -22.68
N ASP A 420 6.13 18.88 -23.14
CA ASP A 420 5.98 18.52 -24.56
C ASP A 420 5.39 19.62 -25.45
N LEU A 421 4.77 20.65 -24.87
CA LEU A 421 4.14 21.75 -25.60
C LEU A 421 4.71 23.09 -25.14
N GLU A 422 5.34 23.81 -26.07
CA GLU A 422 5.66 25.22 -25.87
C GLU A 422 4.37 26.03 -25.71
N PHE A 423 4.42 27.01 -24.80
CA PHE A 423 3.28 27.89 -24.54
C PHE A 423 3.80 29.32 -24.36
N THR A 424 3.20 30.26 -25.10
CA THR A 424 3.54 31.68 -25.02
C THR A 424 2.28 32.48 -24.76
N ILE A 425 2.36 33.43 -23.83
CA ILE A 425 1.31 34.40 -23.57
C ILE A 425 1.70 35.70 -24.27
N THR A 426 0.93 36.11 -25.28
CA THR A 426 1.23 37.25 -26.13
C THR A 426 0.76 38.58 -25.55
N GLY A 427 -0.22 38.57 -24.64
CA GLY A 427 -0.73 39.79 -24.02
C GLY A 427 -1.97 39.58 -23.14
N PRO A 428 -2.46 40.67 -22.48
CA PRO A 428 -3.54 40.59 -21.51
C PRO A 428 -4.90 40.20 -22.11
N ASP A 429 -5.14 40.51 -23.38
CA ASP A 429 -6.41 40.19 -24.07
C ASP A 429 -6.51 38.74 -24.54
N GLN A 430 -5.40 37.99 -24.50
CA GLN A 430 -5.38 36.59 -24.91
C GLN A 430 -6.33 35.78 -24.00
N VAL A 431 -7.20 34.99 -24.65
CA VAL A 431 -8.13 34.09 -23.97
C VAL A 431 -7.36 32.91 -23.38
N ARG A 432 -7.67 32.57 -22.12
CA ARG A 432 -7.03 31.43 -21.45
C ARG A 432 -7.43 30.10 -22.10
N PRO A 433 -6.64 29.04 -21.90
CA PRO A 433 -7.06 27.68 -22.21
C PRO A 433 -8.38 27.30 -21.52
N SER A 434 -9.18 26.46 -22.17
CA SER A 434 -10.47 26.00 -21.66
C SER A 434 -10.32 25.30 -20.30
N ASP A 435 -9.32 24.44 -20.17
CA ASP A 435 -8.94 23.73 -18.93
C ASP A 435 -7.65 24.30 -18.32
N PHE A 436 -7.80 25.41 -17.59
CA PHE A 436 -6.68 26.11 -16.94
C PHE A 436 -5.96 25.25 -15.89
N ALA A 437 -6.70 24.37 -15.19
CA ALA A 437 -6.12 23.52 -14.15
C ALA A 437 -5.22 22.43 -14.74
N LYS A 438 -5.57 21.92 -15.92
CA LYS A 438 -4.71 21.00 -16.69
C LYS A 438 -3.45 21.69 -17.19
N GLU A 439 -3.58 22.90 -17.75
CA GLU A 439 -2.42 23.65 -18.27
C GLU A 439 -1.46 24.11 -17.17
N LEU A 440 -1.95 24.36 -15.95
CA LEU A 440 -1.10 24.59 -14.78
C LEU A 440 -0.20 23.39 -14.42
N LYS A 441 -0.34 22.22 -15.06
CA LYS A 441 0.63 21.10 -14.93
C LYS A 441 1.77 21.16 -15.94
N ASN A 442 1.66 22.00 -16.97
CA ASN A 442 2.71 22.18 -17.97
C ASN A 442 3.76 23.17 -17.45
N ILE A 443 5.02 22.75 -17.41
CA ILE A 443 6.14 23.56 -16.90
C ILE A 443 6.33 24.83 -17.75
N ARG A 444 6.23 24.72 -19.07
CA ARG A 444 6.39 25.88 -19.98
C ARG A 444 5.26 26.90 -19.79
N PHE A 445 4.04 26.42 -19.56
CA PHE A 445 2.91 27.28 -19.24
C PHE A 445 3.12 28.03 -17.93
N LYS A 446 3.58 27.34 -16.87
CA LYS A 446 3.90 27.95 -15.57
C LYS A 446 4.95 29.07 -15.71
N GLN A 447 6.04 28.80 -16.46
CA GLN A 447 7.08 29.79 -16.73
C GLN A 447 6.54 31.01 -17.49
N ALA A 448 5.79 30.78 -18.58
CA ALA A 448 5.20 31.86 -19.37
C ALA A 448 4.19 32.70 -18.56
N LEU A 449 3.43 32.05 -17.67
CA LEU A 449 2.48 32.73 -16.80
C LEU A 449 3.18 33.61 -15.76
N ALA A 450 4.26 33.15 -15.14
CA ALA A 450 5.05 33.94 -14.20
C ALA A 450 5.69 35.16 -14.91
N ASP A 451 6.30 34.96 -16.08
CA ASP A 451 6.87 36.04 -16.89
C ASP A 451 5.79 37.07 -17.29
N PHE A 452 4.59 36.61 -17.69
CA PHE A 452 3.46 37.47 -18.02
C PHE A 452 2.96 38.29 -16.82
N LEU A 453 2.84 37.67 -15.63
CA LEU A 453 2.40 38.39 -14.43
C LEU A 453 3.37 39.52 -14.08
N ILE A 454 4.69 39.25 -14.11
CA ILE A 454 5.72 40.26 -13.85
C ILE A 454 5.60 41.42 -14.85
N LEU A 455 5.47 41.12 -16.14
CA LEU A 455 5.34 42.14 -17.18
C LEU A 455 4.05 42.96 -17.00
N HIS A 456 2.91 42.30 -16.83
CA HIS A 456 1.63 43.00 -16.70
C HIS A 456 1.56 43.82 -15.41
N TRP A 457 2.18 43.37 -14.30
CA TRP A 457 2.23 44.11 -13.03
C TRP A 457 3.08 45.37 -13.08
N SER A 458 4.02 45.48 -14.04
CA SER A 458 4.73 46.73 -14.32
C SER A 458 3.92 47.77 -15.09
N THR A 459 2.70 47.47 -15.54
CA THR A 459 1.90 48.41 -16.34
C THR A 459 1.03 49.33 -15.47
N ASP A 460 0.79 50.55 -15.95
CA ASP A 460 -0.03 51.53 -15.23
C ASP A 460 -1.50 51.11 -15.05
N GLU A 461 -1.97 50.12 -15.81
CA GLU A 461 -3.30 49.50 -15.61
C GLU A 461 -3.44 48.82 -14.23
N MET A 462 -2.32 48.48 -13.59
CA MET A 462 -2.29 47.79 -12.31
C MET A 462 -2.26 48.74 -11.10
N VAL A 463 -2.12 50.06 -11.31
CA VAL A 463 -2.17 51.11 -10.27
C VAL A 463 -3.34 50.94 -9.28
N PRO A 464 -4.61 50.77 -9.70
CA PRO A 464 -5.73 50.65 -8.75
C PRO A 464 -5.70 49.36 -7.92
N PHE A 465 -4.96 48.34 -8.35
CA PHE A 465 -4.85 47.05 -7.66
C PHE A 465 -3.65 46.99 -6.72
N ILE A 466 -2.54 47.66 -7.07
CA ILE A 466 -1.36 47.81 -6.20
C ILE A 466 -1.64 48.84 -5.09
N GLY A 467 -2.19 50.00 -5.45
CA GLY A 467 -2.48 51.06 -4.50
C GLY A 467 -1.22 51.55 -3.77
N ASN A 468 -1.30 51.66 -2.45
CA ASN A 468 -0.20 52.09 -1.58
C ASN A 468 0.66 50.92 -1.05
N LYS A 469 0.56 49.74 -1.66
CA LYS A 469 1.25 48.51 -1.23
C LYS A 469 2.56 48.35 -2.01
N ASN A 470 3.53 47.65 -1.40
CA ASN A 470 4.73 47.19 -2.09
C ASN A 470 4.54 45.72 -2.51
N ILE A 471 4.58 45.44 -3.80
CA ILE A 471 4.46 44.09 -4.34
C ILE A 471 5.82 43.64 -4.84
N VAL A 472 6.36 42.57 -4.28
CA VAL A 472 7.63 41.97 -4.67
C VAL A 472 7.34 40.62 -5.32
N VAL A 473 7.93 40.34 -6.47
CA VAL A 473 7.77 39.07 -7.18
C VAL A 473 9.14 38.46 -7.45
N ASN A 474 9.35 37.24 -6.97
CA ASN A 474 10.57 36.50 -7.27
C ASN A 474 10.25 35.30 -8.18
N PHE A 475 10.78 35.35 -9.40
CA PHE A 475 10.79 34.21 -10.31
C PHE A 475 12.23 33.90 -10.72
N LYS A 476 12.74 34.54 -11.79
CA LYS A 476 14.16 34.50 -12.22
C LYS A 476 15.00 35.60 -11.56
N LYS A 477 14.41 36.79 -11.48
CA LYS A 477 14.89 37.94 -10.73
C LYS A 477 13.80 38.38 -9.75
N CYS A 478 14.20 39.15 -8.74
CA CYS A 478 13.27 39.75 -7.80
C CYS A 478 12.87 41.15 -8.29
N HIS A 479 11.59 41.32 -8.62
CA HIS A 479 11.02 42.59 -9.09
C HIS A 479 10.16 43.20 -7.99
N SER A 480 10.33 44.49 -7.71
CA SER A 480 9.46 45.25 -6.80
C SER A 480 8.59 46.21 -7.60
N PHE A 481 7.32 46.35 -7.21
CA PHE A 481 6.35 47.23 -7.85
C PHE A 481 5.73 48.14 -6.79
N THR A 482 5.83 49.44 -7.02
CA THR A 482 5.22 50.49 -6.19
C THR A 482 4.54 51.54 -7.06
N VAL A 483 3.55 52.25 -6.54
CA VAL A 483 2.88 53.33 -7.27
C VAL A 483 3.45 54.66 -6.82
N ILE A 484 4.06 55.41 -7.74
CA ILE A 484 4.56 56.76 -7.51
C ILE A 484 3.97 57.67 -8.61
N ASN A 485 3.37 58.80 -8.22
CA ASN A 485 2.74 59.75 -9.15
C ASN A 485 1.74 59.11 -10.12
N ASN A 486 0.94 58.14 -9.63
CA ASN A 486 -0.07 57.42 -10.41
C ASN A 486 0.49 56.60 -11.59
N ALA A 487 1.78 56.24 -11.54
CA ALA A 487 2.43 55.30 -12.45
C ALA A 487 3.08 54.17 -11.64
N VAL A 488 3.17 52.98 -12.23
CA VAL A 488 3.87 51.85 -11.59
C VAL A 488 5.37 51.99 -11.83
N VAL A 489 6.14 52.07 -10.74
CA VAL A 489 7.59 52.02 -10.76
C VAL A 489 8.02 50.59 -10.44
N SER A 490 8.76 49.99 -11.36
CA SER A 490 9.36 48.66 -11.23
C SER A 490 10.86 48.79 -11.01
N ASP A 491 11.39 48.10 -10.01
CA ASP A 491 12.82 48.01 -9.74
C ASP A 491 13.26 46.55 -9.49
N ILE A 492 14.53 46.23 -9.71
CA ILE A 492 15.08 44.90 -9.50
C ILE A 492 15.86 44.89 -8.20
N ASP A 493 15.40 44.08 -7.24
CA ASP A 493 16.10 43.85 -5.98
C ASP A 493 17.14 42.73 -6.16
N GLU A 494 18.38 43.12 -6.43
CA GLU A 494 19.50 42.17 -6.59
C GLU A 494 19.80 41.43 -5.27
N SER A 495 19.45 41.98 -4.10
CA SER A 495 19.73 41.36 -2.79
C SER A 495 18.80 40.20 -2.46
N LEU A 496 17.58 40.22 -3.00
CA LEU A 496 16.57 39.16 -2.84
C LEU A 496 16.52 38.22 -4.06
N THR A 497 17.27 38.53 -5.12
CA THR A 497 17.40 37.67 -6.30
C THR A 497 18.23 36.43 -5.97
N CYS A 498 17.63 35.25 -6.14
CA CYS A 498 18.24 33.95 -5.83
C CYS A 498 18.15 33.00 -7.04
N PRO A 499 19.05 33.14 -8.04
CA PRO A 499 18.97 32.41 -9.30
C PRO A 499 19.25 30.91 -9.15
N ASP A 500 20.03 30.52 -8.13
CA ASP A 500 20.39 29.12 -7.87
C ASP A 500 19.26 28.34 -7.16
N HIS A 501 18.24 29.04 -6.66
CA HIS A 501 17.12 28.39 -5.98
C HIS A 501 16.07 27.96 -7.00
N GLU A 502 15.80 26.67 -7.06
CA GLU A 502 14.77 26.11 -7.95
C GLU A 502 13.36 26.34 -7.40
N GLU A 503 13.09 25.90 -6.17
CA GLU A 503 11.72 25.80 -5.63
C GLU A 503 11.32 27.03 -4.81
N ALA A 504 10.04 27.37 -4.84
CA ALA A 504 9.49 28.52 -4.11
C ALA A 504 9.69 28.40 -2.58
N ASP A 505 9.69 27.18 -2.04
CA ASP A 505 9.88 26.93 -0.61
C ASP A 505 11.20 27.55 -0.08
N THR A 506 12.34 27.22 -0.67
CA THR A 506 13.65 27.74 -0.25
C THR A 506 13.81 29.23 -0.51
N LYS A 507 13.18 29.76 -1.58
CA LYS A 507 13.15 31.19 -1.87
C LYS A 507 12.35 31.99 -0.85
N ILE A 508 11.22 31.46 -0.38
CA ILE A 508 10.41 32.07 0.68
C ILE A 508 11.27 32.29 1.94
N ILE A 509 12.04 31.26 2.35
CA ILE A 509 12.93 31.37 3.52
C ILE A 509 14.06 32.38 3.27
N HIS A 510 14.64 32.40 2.06
CA HIS A 510 15.66 33.37 1.69
C HIS A 510 15.16 34.82 1.82
N HIS A 511 13.95 35.10 1.32
CA HIS A 511 13.31 36.41 1.45
C HIS A 511 13.15 36.82 2.92
N ILE A 512 12.57 35.93 3.74
CA ILE A 512 12.33 36.22 5.16
C ILE A 512 13.65 36.49 5.91
N CYS A 513 14.69 35.70 5.65
CA CYS A 513 15.98 35.87 6.35
C CYS A 513 16.76 37.10 5.89
N ASN A 514 16.51 37.64 4.70
CA ASN A 514 17.27 38.77 4.16
C ASN A 514 16.65 40.14 4.43
N ILE A 515 15.46 40.20 5.04
CA ILE A 515 14.81 41.46 5.37
C ILE A 515 15.46 42.10 6.61
N ASP A 516 16.00 43.30 6.41
CA ASP A 516 16.72 44.11 7.42
C ASP A 516 15.80 44.88 8.39
N ALA A 517 14.48 44.70 8.30
CA ALA A 517 13.54 45.35 9.20
C ALA A 517 12.95 44.32 10.16
N GLN A 518 12.74 44.72 11.40
CA GLN A 518 11.85 43.98 12.31
C GLN A 518 10.47 43.91 11.68
N SER A 519 9.89 42.72 11.58
CA SER A 519 8.64 42.51 10.86
C SER A 519 7.88 41.29 11.35
N ASN A 520 6.56 41.39 11.28
CA ASN A 520 5.64 40.27 11.45
C ASN A 520 5.34 39.63 10.08
N PHE A 521 5.88 38.43 9.88
CA PHE A 521 5.80 37.67 8.63
C PHE A 521 4.65 36.68 8.65
N VAL A 522 3.84 36.68 7.59
CA VAL A 522 2.84 35.62 7.35
C VAL A 522 3.17 34.89 6.07
N ILE A 523 3.49 33.62 6.18
CA ILE A 523 3.72 32.72 5.03
C ILE A 523 2.40 32.09 4.62
N ARG A 524 2.06 32.19 3.32
CA ARG A 524 0.88 31.57 2.73
C ARG A 524 1.27 30.54 1.69
N CYS A 525 1.20 29.27 2.07
CA CYS A 525 1.52 28.13 1.21
C CYS A 525 0.61 26.92 1.51
N SER A 526 0.65 25.91 0.64
CA SER A 526 0.10 24.57 0.93
C SER A 526 1.16 23.57 1.35
N ASP A 527 2.44 23.84 1.09
CA ASP A 527 3.51 22.87 1.34
C ASP A 527 3.96 22.91 2.81
N THR A 528 3.96 21.74 3.44
CA THR A 528 4.43 21.53 4.81
C THR A 528 5.96 21.57 4.90
N ASP A 529 6.67 21.38 3.79
CA ASP A 529 8.13 21.36 3.75
C ASP A 529 8.71 22.73 4.18
N ILE A 530 8.00 23.82 3.88
CA ILE A 530 8.35 25.19 4.29
C ILE A 530 8.46 25.33 5.82
N ALA A 531 7.60 24.65 6.59
CA ALA A 531 7.66 24.73 8.06
C ALA A 531 8.99 24.16 8.58
N ALA A 532 9.40 23.00 8.06
CA ALA A 532 10.65 22.35 8.46
C ALA A 532 11.88 23.17 8.03
N ILE A 533 11.85 23.74 6.81
CA ILE A 533 12.92 24.59 6.31
C ILE A 533 13.01 25.89 7.11
N MET A 534 11.86 26.52 7.42
CA MET A 534 11.82 27.77 8.19
C MET A 534 12.34 27.54 9.61
N LEU A 535 11.86 26.52 10.33
CA LEU A 535 12.35 26.18 11.68
C LEU A 535 13.87 25.96 11.70
N GLY A 536 14.41 25.26 10.70
CA GLY A 536 15.86 25.07 10.56
C GLY A 536 16.65 26.35 10.31
N ASN A 537 16.00 27.39 9.82
CA ASN A 537 16.62 28.66 9.43
C ASN A 537 16.21 29.87 10.29
N MET A 538 15.36 29.71 11.31
CA MET A 538 14.92 30.81 12.20
C MET A 538 16.08 31.64 12.78
N ARG A 539 17.22 31.01 13.08
CA ARG A 539 18.44 31.69 13.57
C ARG A 539 19.08 32.66 12.58
N HIS A 540 18.70 32.62 11.31
CA HIS A 540 19.22 33.47 10.24
C HIS A 540 18.37 34.72 10.03
N LEU A 541 17.27 34.89 10.79
CA LEU A 541 16.55 36.15 10.87
C LEU A 541 17.49 37.24 11.39
N LYS A 542 17.58 38.36 10.66
CA LYS A 542 18.44 39.50 11.03
C LYS A 542 18.01 40.20 12.32
N HIS A 543 16.72 40.12 12.66
CA HIS A 543 16.15 40.68 13.88
C HIS A 543 15.50 39.57 14.71
N SER A 544 15.97 39.42 15.96
CA SER A 544 15.47 38.40 16.89
C SER A 544 14.04 38.65 17.37
N GLU A 545 13.52 39.86 17.21
CA GLU A 545 12.15 40.23 17.57
C GLU A 545 11.15 40.07 16.41
N SER A 546 11.62 39.64 15.23
CA SER A 546 10.73 39.31 14.12
C SER A 546 9.99 38.01 14.39
N HIS A 547 8.70 37.99 14.08
CA HIS A 547 7.85 36.82 14.29
C HIS A 547 7.37 36.27 12.96
N VAL A 548 7.26 34.94 12.90
CA VAL A 548 6.88 34.20 11.69
C VAL A 548 5.67 33.32 11.97
N TRP A 549 4.61 33.54 11.20
CA TRP A 549 3.42 32.69 11.17
C TRP A 549 3.26 32.01 9.82
N MET A 550 2.68 30.82 9.82
CA MET A 550 2.18 30.16 8.62
C MET A 550 0.66 30.16 8.63
N LEU A 551 0.04 30.67 7.57
CA LEU A 551 -1.40 30.59 7.36
C LEU A 551 -1.72 29.35 6.52
N ILE A 552 -2.21 28.30 7.16
CA ILE A 552 -2.42 26.97 6.55
C ILE A 552 -3.91 26.72 6.33
N GLY A 553 -4.26 25.88 5.34
CA GLY A 553 -5.64 25.47 5.05
C GLY A 553 -6.34 26.37 4.03
N VAL A 554 -7.51 25.93 3.54
CA VAL A 554 -8.32 26.63 2.52
C VAL A 554 -9.78 26.66 2.97
N GLY A 555 -10.49 27.76 2.68
CA GLY A 555 -11.90 27.93 3.06
C GLY A 555 -12.10 28.03 4.56
N ASN A 556 -13.05 27.28 5.12
CA ASN A 556 -13.40 27.35 6.55
C ASN A 556 -12.38 26.67 7.49
N LYS A 557 -11.32 26.07 6.94
CA LYS A 557 -10.26 25.40 7.71
C LYS A 557 -8.96 26.21 7.77
N VAL A 558 -9.02 27.50 7.41
CA VAL A 558 -7.86 28.40 7.46
C VAL A 558 -7.51 28.70 8.91
N ARG A 559 -6.24 28.53 9.29
CA ARG A 559 -5.74 28.85 10.63
C ARG A 559 -4.28 29.30 10.60
N TYR A 560 -3.91 30.10 11.60
CA TYR A 560 -2.53 30.49 11.83
C TYR A 560 -1.79 29.43 12.63
N VAL A 561 -0.54 29.22 12.28
CA VAL A 561 0.43 28.45 13.06
C VAL A 561 1.60 29.36 13.37
N ASP A 562 1.85 29.59 14.65
CA ASP A 562 2.98 30.38 15.12
C ASP A 562 4.27 29.55 15.03
N ILE A 563 5.11 29.83 14.04
CA ILE A 563 6.38 29.12 13.84
C ILE A 563 7.43 29.60 14.83
N THR A 564 7.31 30.84 15.31
CA THR A 564 8.19 31.41 16.35
C THR A 564 8.02 30.64 17.65
N THR A 565 6.78 30.45 18.10
CA THR A 565 6.50 29.68 19.33
C THR A 565 6.91 28.22 19.20
N VAL A 566 6.70 27.61 18.03
CA VAL A 566 7.17 26.24 17.75
C VAL A 566 8.71 26.17 17.83
N TYR A 567 9.42 27.16 17.29
CA TYR A 567 10.89 27.24 17.37
C TYR A 567 11.38 27.37 18.82
N GLU A 568 10.72 28.20 19.63
CA GLU A 568 11.03 28.37 21.05
C GLU A 568 10.83 27.08 21.85
N GLN A 569 9.74 26.36 21.59
CA GLN A 569 9.45 25.09 22.26
C GLN A 569 10.45 23.98 21.88
N LEU A 570 10.83 23.90 20.60
CA LEU A 570 11.78 22.88 20.11
C LEU A 570 13.22 23.21 20.46
N GLY A 571 13.54 24.50 20.59
CA GLY A 571 14.88 25.01 20.80
C GLY A 571 15.76 24.98 19.54
N PRO A 572 16.91 25.69 19.57
CA PRO A 572 17.76 25.92 18.40
C PRO A 572 18.45 24.67 17.87
N SER A 573 18.79 23.71 18.75
CA SER A 573 19.49 22.48 18.36
C SER A 573 18.59 21.56 17.53
N LEU A 574 17.40 21.23 18.07
CA LEU A 574 16.46 20.35 17.40
C LEU A 574 15.94 20.97 16.10
N SER A 575 15.62 22.27 16.13
CA SER A 575 15.16 23.01 14.94
C SER A 575 16.17 22.95 13.81
N ARG A 576 17.46 23.11 14.09
CA ARG A 576 18.54 23.00 13.09
C ARG A 576 18.62 21.61 12.44
N CYS A 577 18.25 20.56 13.16
CA CYS A 577 18.26 19.18 12.64
C CYS A 577 17.02 18.83 11.80
N LEU A 578 15.92 19.59 11.91
CA LEU A 578 14.65 19.27 11.25
C LEU A 578 14.74 19.12 9.73
N PRO A 579 15.43 19.99 8.96
CA PRO A 579 15.52 19.81 7.51
C PRO A 579 16.19 18.48 7.12
N GLY A 580 17.29 18.12 7.78
CA GLY A 580 17.99 16.85 7.53
C GLY A 580 17.13 15.65 7.94
N PHE A 581 16.41 15.77 9.05
CA PHE A 581 15.49 14.75 9.54
C PHE A 581 14.30 14.54 8.58
N HIS A 582 13.73 15.63 8.07
CA HIS A 582 12.66 15.60 7.06
C HIS A 582 13.12 14.88 5.78
N ALA A 583 14.36 15.17 5.34
CA ALA A 583 14.96 14.51 4.19
C ALA A 583 15.17 12.99 4.39
N ILE A 584 15.52 12.54 5.60
CA ILE A 584 15.75 11.11 5.92
C ILE A 584 14.44 10.34 6.10
N THR A 585 13.38 11.02 6.55
CA THR A 585 12.09 10.39 6.84
C THR A 585 11.12 10.44 5.65
N GLY A 586 11.58 10.91 4.50
CA GLY A 586 10.86 10.95 3.23
C GLY A 586 10.37 12.35 2.89
N CYS A 587 11.01 12.99 1.92
CA CYS A 587 10.58 14.24 1.30
C CYS A 587 10.30 14.03 -0.21
N ASP A 588 10.03 15.10 -0.96
CA ASP A 588 9.71 15.00 -2.40
C ASP A 588 10.79 14.31 -3.25
N TYR A 589 12.05 14.43 -2.85
CA TYR A 589 13.20 13.96 -3.64
C TYR A 589 14.00 12.84 -2.96
N ASN A 590 13.78 12.59 -1.65
CA ASN A 590 14.45 11.50 -0.94
C ASN A 590 13.47 10.40 -0.50
N PRO A 591 13.79 9.12 -0.77
CA PRO A 591 13.01 7.99 -0.25
C PRO A 591 13.07 7.94 1.28
N ALA A 592 11.95 7.59 1.90
CA ALA A 592 11.92 7.19 3.30
C ALA A 592 12.53 5.80 3.47
N PHE A 593 13.07 5.53 4.66
CA PHE A 593 13.46 4.16 5.01
C PHE A 593 12.25 3.25 5.18
N PHE A 594 12.30 2.06 4.58
CA PHE A 594 11.26 1.05 4.67
C PHE A 594 10.93 0.73 6.15
N LYS A 595 9.63 0.76 6.49
CA LYS A 595 9.08 0.57 7.86
C LYS A 595 9.49 1.60 8.92
N LYS A 596 10.16 2.70 8.58
CA LYS A 596 10.43 3.80 9.52
C LYS A 596 9.39 4.92 9.34
N ARG A 597 8.59 5.17 10.39
CA ARG A 597 7.54 6.22 10.39
C ARG A 597 8.11 7.56 10.88
N GLN A 598 7.67 8.67 10.28
CA GLN A 598 8.04 10.05 10.68
C GLN A 598 7.82 10.29 12.19
N ALA A 599 6.66 9.91 12.73
CA ALA A 599 6.33 10.11 14.15
C ALA A 599 7.30 9.43 15.13
N LYS A 600 7.67 8.16 14.85
CA LYS A 600 8.63 7.42 15.70
C LYS A 600 10.01 8.06 15.66
N ALA A 601 10.42 8.58 14.51
CA ALA A 601 11.71 9.20 14.34
C ALA A 601 11.80 10.55 15.09
N ILE A 602 10.70 11.33 15.16
CA ILE A 602 10.65 12.60 15.93
C ILE A 602 10.72 12.32 17.44
N GLN A 603 10.06 11.25 17.88
CA GLN A 603 10.11 10.81 19.28
C GLN A 603 11.55 10.49 19.72
N TYR A 604 12.33 9.79 18.88
CA TYR A 604 13.74 9.50 19.17
C TYR A 604 14.64 10.76 19.26
N THR A 605 14.28 11.85 18.60
CA THR A 605 15.01 13.13 18.69
C THR A 605 14.60 14.00 19.86
N LYS A 606 13.40 13.79 20.46
CA LYS A 606 12.98 14.46 21.70
C LYS A 606 13.53 13.77 22.96
N GLU A 607 13.92 12.50 22.85
CA GLU A 607 14.44 11.67 23.96
C GLU A 607 15.98 11.75 24.15
N LYS A 608 16.68 12.57 23.36
CA LYS A 608 18.11 12.89 23.49
C LYS A 608 18.31 14.39 23.63
#